data_AF-A0A1D6ND47-F1
#
_entry.id   AF-A0A1D6ND47-F1
#
_cell.length_a   1.000
_cell.length_b   1.000
_cell.length_c   1.000
_cell.angle_alpha   90.00
_cell.angle_beta   90.00
_cell.angle_gamma   90.00
#
_symmetry.space_group_name_H-M   'P 1'
#
loop_
_entity.id
_entity.type
_entity.pdbx_description
1 polymer ?
#
loop_
_entity_poly.entity_id
_entity_poly.type
_entity_poly.pdbx_seq_one_letter_code
_entity_poly.pdbx_strand_id
1 'polypeptide(L)' 'MRPLWIERINAGTRLHGVNYGNFIHGLMKENIQLNRKVLSELSMHEPYSFKALVDVSRTGFPGNRPVKKEGLAAIL' A
#
# COMPACT_ATOMS: atom_id res chain seq x y z
N MET A 1 18.34 -0.14 4.17
CA MET A 1 17.22 0.81 4.48
C MET A 1 15.95 0.55 3.67
N ARG A 2 16.02 0.35 2.35
CA ARG A 2 14.82 0.11 1.52
C ARG A 2 13.89 -1.04 2.00
N PRO A 3 14.40 -2.16 2.55
CA PRO A 3 13.55 -3.22 3.10
C PRO A 3 12.59 -2.73 4.20
N LEU A 4 13.09 -1.92 5.14
CA LEU A 4 12.28 -1.35 6.23
C LEU A 4 11.15 -0.46 5.70
N TRP A 5 11.41 0.32 4.64
CA TRP A 5 10.37 1.14 4.02
C TRP A 5 9.28 0.29 3.37
N ILE A 6 9.68 -0.78 2.68
CA ILE A 6 8.73 -1.71 2.06
C ILE A 6 7.88 -2.38 3.13
N GLU A 7 8.48 -2.80 4.24
CA GLU A 7 7.78 -3.39 5.37
C GLU A 7 6.74 -2.44 5.98
N ARG A 8 7.12 -1.18 6.23
CA ARG A 8 6.20 -0.12 6.71
C ARG A 8 5.04 0.12 5.75
N ILE A 9 5.32 0.26 4.45
CA ILE A 9 4.28 0.45 3.42
C ILE A 9 3.38 -0.78 3.36
N ASN A 10 3.94 -1.99 3.41
CA ASN A 10 3.17 -3.23 3.36
C ASN A 10 2.23 -3.35 4.57
N ALA A 11 2.68 -2.96 5.76
CA ALA A 11 1.83 -2.88 6.94
C ALA A 11 0.66 -1.90 6.70
N GLY A 12 0.94 -0.69 6.22
CA GLY A 12 -0.08 0.31 5.89
C GLY A 12 -1.08 -0.17 4.83
N THR A 13 -0.61 -0.74 3.71
CA THR A 13 -1.50 -1.22 2.65
C THR A 13 -2.36 -2.39 3.11
N ARG A 14 -1.80 -3.29 3.95
CA ARG A 14 -2.51 -4.45 4.49
C ARG A 14 -3.66 -4.08 5.41
N LEU A 15 -3.57 -2.96 6.15
CA LEU A 15 -4.70 -2.43 6.93
C LEU A 15 -5.90 -2.08 6.04
N HIS A 16 -5.64 -1.72 4.79
CA HIS A 16 -6.65 -1.47 3.77
C HIS A 16 -6.89 -2.70 2.87
N GLY A 17 -6.36 -3.87 3.21
CA GLY A 17 -6.52 -5.08 2.38
C GLY A 17 -5.85 -4.99 1.01
N VAL A 18 -4.88 -4.11 0.82
CA VAL A 18 -4.11 -3.99 -0.42
C VAL A 18 -2.73 -4.60 -0.18
N ASN A 19 -2.23 -5.41 -1.11
CA ASN A 19 -0.82 -5.82 -1.05
C ASN A 19 0.08 -4.75 -1.67
N TYR A 20 1.33 -4.71 -1.20
CA TYR A 20 2.33 -3.75 -1.66
C TYR A 20 2.50 -3.72 -3.19
N GLY A 21 2.55 -4.88 -3.85
CA GLY A 21 2.76 -4.95 -5.31
C GLY A 21 1.64 -4.26 -6.09
N ASN A 22 0.39 -4.55 -5.72
CA ASN A 22 -0.79 -3.93 -6.33
C ASN A 22 -0.89 -2.44 -6.02
N PHE A 23 -0.55 -2.02 -4.80
CA PHE A 23 -0.49 -0.60 -4.42
C PHE A 23 0.48 0.16 -5.32
N ILE A 24 1.71 -0.32 -5.44
CA ILE A 24 2.73 0.32 -6.27
C ILE A 24 2.31 0.33 -7.74
N HIS A 25 1.77 -0.77 -8.25
CA HIS A 25 1.30 -0.83 -9.63
C HIS A 25 0.17 0.18 -9.89
N GLY A 26 -0.80 0.30 -8.97
CA GLY A 26 -1.88 1.27 -9.05
C GLY A 26 -1.38 2.72 -9.05
N LEU A 27 -0.43 3.05 -8.16
CA LEU A 27 0.19 4.38 -8.17
C LEU A 27 0.94 4.68 -9.48
N MET A 28 1.59 3.69 -10.08
CA MET A 28 2.25 3.86 -11.38
C MET A 28 1.25 4.14 -12.51
N LYS A 29 0.06 3.51 -12.47
CA LYS A 29 -1.02 3.76 -13.44
C LYS A 29 -1.59 5.17 -13.33
N GLU A 30 -1.68 5.70 -12.12
CA GLU A 30 -2.09 7.08 -11.83
C GLU A 30 -0.93 8.10 -11.98
N ASN A 31 0.22 7.66 -12.52
CA ASN A 31 1.41 8.49 -12.71
C ASN A 31 1.99 9.09 -11.42
N ILE A 32 1.68 8.51 -10.26
CA ILE A 32 2.17 8.99 -8.95
C ILE A 32 3.55 8.40 -8.69
N GLN A 33 4.58 9.21 -8.96
CA GLN A 33 5.98 8.84 -8.76
C GLN A 33 6.51 9.25 -7.39
N LEU A 34 6.04 8.57 -6.33
CA LEU A 34 6.53 8.81 -4.98
C LEU A 34 7.68 7.87 -4.58
N ASN A 35 8.69 8.45 -3.92
CA ASN A 35 9.80 7.71 -3.35
C ASN A 35 9.30 6.79 -2.21
N ARG A 36 9.84 5.56 -2.13
CA ARG A 36 9.51 4.61 -1.06
C ARG A 36 9.83 5.12 0.35
N LYS A 37 10.87 5.96 0.51
CA LYS A 37 11.15 6.63 1.79
C LYS A 37 9.97 7.52 2.19
N VAL A 38 9.50 8.36 1.29
CA VAL A 38 8.37 9.28 1.55
C VAL A 38 7.08 8.49 1.80
N LEU A 39 6.80 7.47 0.98
CA LEU A 39 5.65 6.60 1.19
C LEU A 39 5.68 5.88 2.54
N SER A 40 6.85 5.46 3.02
CA SER A 40 6.95 4.84 4.35
C SER A 40 6.72 5.82 5.49
N GLU A 41 7.17 7.07 5.35
CA GLU A 41 6.90 8.11 6.36
C GLU A 41 5.41 8.49 6.36
N LEU A 42 4.80 8.64 5.18
CA LEU A 42 3.36 8.88 5.04
C LEU A 42 2.55 7.74 5.67
N SER A 43 2.96 6.48 5.44
CA SER A 43 2.28 5.32 6.02
C SER A 43 2.30 5.31 7.55
N MET A 44 3.31 5.92 8.18
CA MET A 44 3.48 5.92 9.63
C MET A 44 2.86 7.15 10.29
N HIS A 45 3.07 8.32 9.71
CA HIS A 45 2.75 9.60 10.34
C HIS A 45 1.48 10.23 9.80
N GLU A 46 1.08 9.89 8.58
CA GLU A 46 -0.01 10.55 7.86
C GLU A 46 -1.04 9.51 7.35
N PRO A 47 -1.74 8.80 8.25
CA PRO A 47 -2.61 7.69 7.88
C PRO A 47 -3.76 8.10 6.94
N TYR A 48 -4.30 9.32 7.09
CA TYR A 48 -5.34 9.85 6.21
C TYR A 48 -4.82 10.07 4.79
N SER A 49 -3.66 10.72 4.66
CA SER A 49 -2.99 10.95 3.37
C SER A 49 -2.59 9.62 2.72
N PHE A 50 -2.09 8.67 3.51
CA PHE A 50 -1.76 7.33 3.02
C PHE A 50 -3.00 6.57 2.54
N LYS A 51 -4.11 6.63 3.28
CA LYS A 51 -5.39 6.04 2.85
C LYS A 51 -5.85 6.63 1.51
N ALA A 52 -5.73 7.94 1.32
CA ALA A 52 -6.06 8.59 0.04
C ALA A 52 -5.21 8.02 -1.11
N LEU A 53 -3.91 7.82 -0.91
CA LEU A 53 -3.05 7.17 -1.91
C LEU A 53 -3.47 5.73 -2.20
N VAL A 54 -3.90 4.98 -1.16
CA VAL A 54 -4.42 3.62 -1.35
C VAL A 54 -5.69 3.64 -2.18
N ASP A 55 -6.62 4.56 -1.90
CA ASP A 55 -7.86 4.70 -2.65
C ASP A 55 -7.59 5.09 -4.12
N VAL A 56 -6.67 6.02 -4.38
CA VAL A 56 -6.22 6.36 -5.74
C VAL A 56 -5.60 5.15 -6.45
N SER A 57 -4.75 4.37 -5.77
CA SER A 57 -4.13 3.18 -6.36
C SER A 57 -5.15 2.11 -6.79
N ARG A 58 -6.33 2.06 -6.13
CA ARG A 58 -7.41 1.12 -6.48
C ARG A 58 -8.15 1.55 -7.73
N THR A 59 -8.31 2.85 -7.94
CA THR A 59 -8.91 3.39 -9.15
C THR A 59 -8.05 3.08 -10.38
N GLY A 60 -6.73 3.32 -10.28
CA GLY A 60 -5.80 3.06 -11.39
C GLY A 60 -5.53 1.58 -11.66
N PHE A 61 -5.80 0.71 -10.70
CA PHE A 61 -5.70 -0.74 -10.86
C PHE A 61 -6.86 -1.45 -10.15
N PRO A 62 -7.97 -1.75 -10.85
CA PRO A 62 -9.13 -2.42 -10.25
C PRO A 62 -8.83 -3.85 -9.78
N GLY A 63 -7.68 -4.42 -10.18
CA GLY A 63 -7.14 -5.65 -9.58
C GLY A 63 -6.78 -5.51 -8.10
N ASN A 64 -6.72 -4.28 -7.58
CA ASN A 64 -6.45 -3.96 -6.18
C ASN A 64 -7.69 -4.11 -5.27
N ARG A 65 -8.44 -5.19 -5.49
CA ARG A 65 -9.54 -5.59 -4.59
C ARG A 65 -8.97 -5.93 -3.22
N PRO A 66 -9.73 -5.71 -2.12
CA PRO A 66 -9.31 -6.11 -0.80
C PRO A 66 -8.92 -7.61 -0.84
N VAL A 67 -7.62 -7.88 -0.68
CA VAL A 67 -7.07 -9.22 -0.52
C VAL A 67 -7.81 -9.83 0.66
N LYS A 68 -8.51 -10.94 0.40
CA LYS A 68 -9.28 -11.65 1.43
C LYS A 68 -8.34 -11.93 2.60
N LYS A 69 -8.76 -11.57 3.81
CA LYS A 69 -7.96 -11.71 5.05
C LYS A 69 -7.58 -13.17 5.38
N GLU A 70 -8.10 -14.13 4.62
CA GLU A 70 -7.93 -15.57 4.84
C GLU A 70 -6.45 -16.02 4.81
N GLY A 71 -5.57 -15.34 4.08
CA GLY A 71 -4.16 -15.77 3.98
C GLY A 71 -3.26 -15.46 5.18
N LEU A 72 -3.70 -14.61 6.12
CA LEU A 72 -2.84 -14.16 7.22
C LEU A 72 -3.07 -14.88 8.54
N ALA A 73 -4.25 -15.45 8.74
CA ALA A 73 -4.57 -16.17 9.96
C ALA A 73 -3.86 -17.55 10.05
N ALA A 74 -3.24 -18.02 8.97
CA ALA A 74 -2.69 -19.37 8.87
C ALA A 74 -1.21 -19.51 9.31
N ILE A 75 -0.59 -18.47 9.90
CA ILE A 75 0.83 -18.51 10.33
C ILE A 75 0.97 -18.27 11.85
N LEU A 76 -0.08 -18.56 12.64
CA LEU A 76 0.01 -18.67 14.10
C LEU A 76 -0.60 -19.99 14.54
#